data_AF-A0A0G4GGJ4-F1
#
_entry.id   AF-A0A0G4GGJ4-F1
#
_cell.length_a   1.000
_cell.length_b   1.000
_cell.length_c   1.000
_cell.angle_alpha   90.00
_cell.angle_beta   90.00
_cell.angle_gamma   90.00
#
_symmetry.space_group_name_H-M   'P 1'
#
loop_
_entity.id
_entity.type
_entity.pdbx_description
1 polymer ?
#
loop_
_entity_poly.entity_id
_entity_poly.type
_entity_poly.pdbx_seq_one_letter_code
_entity_poly.pdbx_strand_id
1 'polypeptide(L)'
;MVAVDSEYTKQQLKEKESRYHHELQQRLKAETDRLRASGDVSIPSLSSLPLMPYLTPDGKVTSADVTPGVKASVYAIYDEGKTLQHVGVTRSIRQSLLLHLARMPQLTHYVKVHHILRPNRSLLELIKQSWLDESGNIPPGNRPPDQELWEHPLDIKPLMTDEDRERYAEKEQKGKGFNVYLEVARRYEAEKKEVLEARHVTEEVRFDPKLKRQGLSDLLIPKPKDEVPTGAPRQNKEVAAA
;
A
#
# COMPACT_ATOMS: atom_id res chain seq x y z
N MET A 1 -35.54 -3.40 20.93
CA MET A 1 -35.26 -4.81 20.57
C MET A 1 -34.64 -4.94 19.16
N VAL A 2 -33.81 -3.96 18.70
CA VAL A 2 -33.30 -3.91 17.30
C VAL A 2 -31.76 -3.87 17.22
N ALA A 3 -31.05 -3.72 18.35
CA ALA A 3 -29.58 -3.61 18.36
C ALA A 3 -28.84 -4.97 18.34
N VAL A 4 -29.46 -6.04 18.86
CA VAL A 4 -28.83 -7.37 19.03
C VAL A 4 -28.60 -8.07 17.68
N ASP A 5 -29.51 -7.90 16.72
CA ASP A 5 -29.39 -8.50 15.38
C ASP A 5 -28.24 -7.89 14.55
N SER A 6 -27.90 -6.61 14.77
CA SER A 6 -26.84 -5.94 14.02
C SER A 6 -25.44 -6.38 14.46
N GLU A 7 -25.21 -6.50 15.77
CA GLU A 7 -23.92 -6.97 16.31
C GLU A 7 -23.69 -8.45 16.00
N TYR A 8 -24.73 -9.29 16.15
CA TYR A 8 -24.66 -10.69 15.77
C TYR A 8 -24.35 -10.88 14.28
N THR A 9 -24.98 -10.10 13.39
CA THR A 9 -24.71 -10.14 11.95
C THR A 9 -23.29 -9.69 11.62
N LYS A 10 -22.77 -8.64 12.28
CA LYS A 10 -21.39 -8.19 12.11
C LYS A 10 -20.38 -9.23 12.58
N GLN A 11 -20.67 -9.92 13.69
CA GLN A 11 -19.83 -10.98 14.22
C GLN A 11 -19.79 -12.19 13.27
N GLN A 12 -20.94 -12.62 12.77
CA GLN A 12 -21.04 -13.70 11.77
C GLN A 12 -20.33 -13.36 10.46
N LEU A 13 -20.39 -12.10 10.01
CA LEU A 13 -19.65 -11.65 8.83
C LEU A 13 -18.14 -11.71 9.07
N LYS A 14 -17.66 -11.21 10.20
CA LYS A 14 -16.25 -11.23 10.58
C LYS A 14 -15.71 -12.67 10.70
N GLU A 15 -16.49 -13.59 11.25
CA GLU A 15 -16.14 -15.01 11.34
C GLU A 15 -16.07 -15.66 9.95
N LYS A 16 -17.05 -15.40 9.08
CA LYS A 16 -17.04 -15.88 7.68
C LYS A 16 -15.85 -15.33 6.90
N GLU A 17 -15.56 -14.05 7.02
CA GLU A 17 -14.38 -13.41 6.41
C GLU A 17 -13.09 -14.05 6.93
N SER A 18 -12.96 -14.22 8.25
CA SER A 18 -11.80 -14.84 8.87
C SER A 18 -11.59 -16.27 8.38
N ARG A 19 -12.66 -17.07 8.28
CA ARG A 19 -12.62 -18.42 7.71
C ARG A 19 -12.21 -18.42 6.25
N TYR A 20 -12.82 -17.56 5.43
CA TYR A 20 -12.47 -17.41 4.02
C TYR A 20 -10.99 -17.07 3.85
N HIS A 21 -10.48 -16.11 4.62
CA HIS A 21 -9.07 -15.74 4.62
C HIS A 21 -8.17 -16.89 5.07
N HIS A 22 -8.58 -17.66 6.09
CA HIS A 22 -7.83 -18.82 6.56
C HIS A 22 -7.74 -19.92 5.50
N GLU A 23 -8.86 -20.30 4.89
CA GLU A 23 -8.91 -21.30 3.82
C GLU A 23 -8.10 -20.86 2.59
N LEU A 24 -8.18 -19.58 2.23
CA LEU A 24 -7.40 -18.98 1.16
C LEU A 24 -5.89 -19.03 1.45
N GLN A 25 -5.48 -18.69 2.67
CA GLN A 25 -4.08 -18.79 3.11
C GLN A 25 -3.57 -20.24 3.04
N GLN A 26 -4.37 -21.21 3.50
CA GLN A 26 -4.02 -22.62 3.40
C GLN A 26 -3.85 -23.08 1.95
N ARG A 27 -4.76 -22.68 1.05
CA ARG A 27 -4.67 -23.01 -0.38
C ARG A 27 -3.43 -22.41 -1.03
N LEU A 28 -3.14 -21.14 -0.75
CA LEU A 28 -1.94 -20.47 -1.25
C LEU A 28 -0.67 -21.14 -0.75
N LYS A 29 -0.62 -21.51 0.53
CA LYS A 29 0.51 -22.25 1.10
C LYS A 29 0.69 -23.60 0.39
N ALA A 30 -0.39 -24.37 0.21
CA ALA A 30 -0.32 -25.66 -0.49
C ALA A 30 0.12 -25.52 -1.96
N GLU A 31 -0.36 -24.50 -2.67
CA GLU A 31 0.08 -24.21 -4.04
C GLU A 31 1.54 -23.76 -4.09
N THR A 32 1.96 -22.94 -3.15
CA THR A 32 3.35 -22.48 -2.96
C THR A 32 4.29 -23.67 -2.72
N ASP A 33 3.92 -24.59 -1.83
CA ASP A 33 4.70 -25.80 -1.54
C ASP A 33 4.79 -26.72 -2.77
N ARG A 34 3.71 -26.84 -3.55
CA ARG A 34 3.71 -27.57 -4.82
C ARG A 34 4.63 -26.94 -5.86
N LEU A 35 4.58 -25.61 -6.03
CA LEU A 35 5.46 -24.89 -6.95
C LEU A 35 6.94 -24.97 -6.53
N ARG A 36 7.20 -24.96 -5.21
CA ARG A 36 8.55 -25.16 -4.65
C ARG A 36 9.07 -26.57 -4.93
N ALA A 37 8.20 -27.58 -4.84
CA ALA A 37 8.55 -28.97 -5.09
C ALA A 37 8.69 -29.31 -6.59
N SER A 38 7.95 -28.63 -7.49
CA SER A 38 7.99 -28.93 -8.91
C SER A 38 9.28 -28.46 -9.59
N GLY A 39 10.01 -27.49 -9.03
CA GLY A 39 11.26 -26.97 -9.61
C GLY A 39 11.12 -26.19 -10.93
N ASP A 40 9.95 -26.28 -11.59
CA ASP A 40 9.63 -25.64 -12.86
C ASP A 40 9.56 -24.10 -12.80
N VAL A 41 9.56 -23.52 -11.60
CA VAL A 41 9.52 -22.07 -11.41
C VAL A 41 10.84 -21.55 -10.87
N SER A 42 11.54 -20.79 -11.71
CA SER A 42 12.76 -20.07 -11.31
C SER A 42 12.41 -18.93 -10.35
N ILE A 43 12.63 -19.14 -9.06
CA ILE A 43 12.53 -18.10 -8.04
C ILE A 43 13.83 -17.29 -8.05
N PRO A 44 13.79 -15.97 -8.34
CA PRO A 44 14.98 -15.14 -8.31
C PRO A 44 15.49 -14.99 -6.87
N SER A 45 16.79 -15.17 -6.66
CA SER A 45 17.41 -14.90 -5.37
C SER A 45 17.51 -13.39 -5.12
N LEU A 46 17.18 -12.95 -3.90
CA LEU A 46 17.22 -11.55 -3.51
C LEU A 46 18.63 -10.97 -3.63
N SER A 47 19.65 -11.73 -3.24
CA SER A 47 21.06 -11.33 -3.32
C SER A 47 21.52 -11.07 -4.76
N SER A 48 21.03 -11.87 -5.71
CA SER A 48 21.38 -11.77 -7.13
C SER A 48 20.83 -10.52 -7.84
N LEU A 49 19.77 -9.92 -7.30
CA LEU A 49 19.11 -8.76 -7.92
C LEU A 49 19.89 -7.46 -7.70
N PRO A 50 19.89 -6.54 -8.68
CA PRO A 50 20.57 -5.25 -8.56
C PRO A 50 19.90 -4.38 -7.49
N LEU A 51 20.71 -3.82 -6.60
CA LEU A 51 20.27 -2.82 -5.63
C LEU A 51 20.30 -1.44 -6.29
N MET A 52 19.12 -0.83 -6.45
CA MET A 52 18.96 0.46 -7.12
C MET A 52 18.69 1.55 -6.08
N PRO A 53 19.17 2.79 -6.30
CA PRO A 53 18.70 3.95 -5.53
C PRO A 53 17.17 4.06 -5.60
N TYR A 54 16.56 4.42 -4.48
CA TYR A 54 15.12 4.61 -4.39
C TYR A 54 14.64 5.87 -5.12
N LEU A 55 15.49 6.90 -5.10
CA LEU A 55 15.26 8.16 -5.79
C LEU A 55 16.23 8.29 -6.97
N THR A 56 15.75 8.83 -8.08
CA THR A 56 16.57 9.29 -9.20
C THR A 56 17.36 10.54 -8.80
N PRO A 57 18.42 10.91 -9.54
CA PRO A 57 19.15 12.16 -9.30
C PRO A 57 18.26 13.41 -9.32
N ASP A 58 17.14 13.37 -10.05
CA ASP A 58 16.17 14.47 -10.12
C ASP A 58 15.20 14.50 -8.92
N GLY A 59 15.37 13.63 -7.92
CA GLY A 59 14.53 13.57 -6.72
C GLY A 59 13.20 12.84 -6.93
N LYS A 60 13.05 12.06 -8.00
CA LYS A 60 11.82 11.28 -8.28
C LYS A 60 11.95 9.85 -7.83
N VAL A 61 10.83 9.19 -7.54
CA VAL A 61 10.83 7.75 -7.25
C VAL A 61 11.34 7.00 -8.48
N THR A 62 12.30 6.09 -8.27
CA THR A 62 12.82 5.23 -9.34
C THR A 62 11.69 4.45 -9.98
N SER A 63 11.48 4.68 -11.28
CA SER A 63 10.53 3.92 -12.07
C SER A 63 11.13 2.57 -12.43
N ALA A 64 10.77 1.50 -11.71
CA ALA A 64 11.11 0.15 -12.14
C ALA A 64 10.14 -0.38 -13.23
N ASP A 65 9.01 0.28 -13.50
CA ASP A 65 7.98 -0.15 -14.46
C ASP A 65 8.37 -0.07 -15.96
N VAL A 66 9.66 0.06 -16.31
CA VAL A 66 10.09 0.35 -17.70
C VAL A 66 9.96 -0.87 -18.64
N THR A 67 9.71 -2.07 -18.11
CA THR A 67 9.64 -3.27 -18.94
C THR A 67 8.23 -3.44 -19.53
N PRO A 68 8.06 -3.44 -20.87
CA PRO A 68 6.77 -3.69 -21.49
C PRO A 68 6.18 -5.05 -21.07
N GLY A 69 4.88 -5.07 -20.76
CA GLY A 69 4.16 -6.31 -20.43
C GLY A 69 4.27 -6.77 -18.97
N VAL A 70 4.92 -6.01 -18.10
CA VAL A 70 4.89 -6.25 -16.64
C VAL A 70 3.47 -6.06 -16.11
N LYS A 71 3.01 -7.03 -15.32
CA LYS A 71 1.67 -7.00 -14.71
C LYS A 71 1.70 -7.00 -13.18
N ALA A 72 2.80 -7.46 -12.59
CA ALA A 72 3.06 -7.37 -11.16
C ALA A 72 4.56 -7.37 -10.88
N SER A 73 4.94 -6.98 -9.68
CA SER A 73 6.32 -7.00 -9.20
C SER A 73 6.38 -7.44 -7.74
N VAL A 74 7.48 -8.11 -7.38
CA VAL A 74 7.91 -8.29 -5.98
C VAL A 74 9.08 -7.35 -5.75
N TYR A 75 9.11 -6.66 -4.61
CA TYR A 75 10.13 -5.66 -4.33
C TYR A 75 10.57 -5.70 -2.88
N ALA A 76 11.80 -5.28 -2.65
CA ALA A 76 12.43 -5.22 -1.34
C ALA A 76 13.02 -3.81 -1.14
N ILE A 77 12.66 -3.15 -0.05
CA ILE A 77 13.07 -1.79 0.31
C ILE A 77 14.14 -1.86 1.39
N TYR A 78 15.15 -1.01 1.25
CA TYR A 78 16.28 -0.93 2.16
C TYR A 78 16.49 0.51 2.65
N ASP A 79 16.99 0.65 3.87
CA ASP A 79 17.39 1.93 4.45
C ASP A 79 18.77 2.40 3.93
N GLU A 80 19.25 3.53 4.44
CA GLU A 80 20.54 4.11 4.08
C GLU A 80 21.72 3.15 4.32
N GLY A 81 21.66 2.38 5.40
CA GLY A 81 22.63 1.35 5.77
C GLY A 81 22.56 0.08 4.91
N LYS A 82 21.67 0.05 3.89
CA LYS A 82 21.38 -1.13 3.05
C LYS A 82 20.85 -2.31 3.86
N THR A 83 20.17 -2.03 4.98
CA THR A 83 19.45 -3.03 5.77
C THR A 83 18.05 -3.22 5.18
N LEU A 84 17.62 -4.47 5.03
CA LEU A 84 16.29 -4.78 4.51
C LEU A 84 15.21 -4.32 5.49
N GLN A 85 14.28 -3.48 5.01
CA GLN A 85 13.22 -2.89 5.81
C GLN A 85 11.83 -3.44 5.50
N HIS A 86 11.54 -3.76 4.24
CA HIS A 86 10.23 -4.27 3.83
C HIS A 86 10.31 -5.08 2.53
N VAL A 87 9.53 -6.15 2.41
CA VAL A 87 9.29 -6.91 1.17
C VAL A 87 7.79 -6.90 0.84
N GLY A 88 7.46 -6.47 -0.37
CA GLY A 88 6.08 -6.31 -0.82
C GLY A 88 5.82 -6.88 -2.21
N VAL A 89 4.53 -7.04 -2.52
CA VAL A 89 4.03 -7.43 -3.84
C VAL A 89 3.11 -6.33 -4.36
N THR A 90 3.14 -6.03 -5.66
CA THR A 90 2.33 -4.96 -6.22
C THR A 90 2.01 -5.16 -7.70
N ARG A 91 0.94 -4.53 -8.17
CA ARG A 91 0.61 -4.42 -9.60
C ARG A 91 1.16 -3.13 -10.24
N SER A 92 1.60 -2.17 -9.42
CA SER A 92 2.15 -0.89 -9.85
C SER A 92 3.31 -0.53 -8.92
N ILE A 93 4.56 -0.71 -9.37
CA ILE A 93 5.71 -0.49 -8.49
C ILE A 93 5.83 0.99 -8.13
N ARG A 94 5.60 1.88 -9.10
CA ARG A 94 5.68 3.32 -8.86
C ARG A 94 4.73 3.77 -7.76
N GLN A 95 3.48 3.29 -7.79
CA GLN A 95 2.49 3.66 -6.77
C GLN A 95 2.89 3.14 -5.39
N SER A 96 3.33 1.87 -5.29
CA SER A 96 3.77 1.31 -4.02
C SER A 96 4.97 2.04 -3.44
N LEU A 97 5.96 2.36 -4.28
CA LEU A 97 7.11 3.13 -3.83
C LEU A 97 6.72 4.55 -3.41
N LEU A 98 5.84 5.24 -4.13
CA LEU A 98 5.40 6.57 -3.71
C LEU A 98 4.68 6.53 -2.34
N LEU A 99 3.84 5.51 -2.10
CA LEU A 99 3.19 5.30 -0.81
C LEU A 99 4.20 5.06 0.31
N HIS A 100 5.15 4.15 0.09
CA HIS A 100 6.20 3.85 1.07
C HIS A 100 7.08 5.07 1.36
N LEU A 101 7.40 5.86 0.34
CA LEU A 101 8.16 7.11 0.50
C LEU A 101 7.42 8.11 1.38
N ALA A 102 6.11 8.26 1.22
CA ALA A 102 5.32 9.18 2.05
C ALA A 102 5.13 8.68 3.49
N ARG A 103 4.99 7.37 3.67
CA ARG A 103 4.77 6.75 4.99
C ARG A 103 6.08 6.67 5.78
N MET A 104 7.14 6.15 5.16
CA MET A 104 8.44 5.86 5.79
C MET A 104 9.61 6.49 4.99
N PRO A 105 9.65 7.83 4.82
CA PRO A 105 10.70 8.50 4.05
C PRO A 105 12.10 8.27 4.60
N GLN A 106 12.27 7.99 5.88
CA GLN A 106 13.57 7.73 6.50
C GLN A 106 14.10 6.30 6.26
N LEU A 107 13.26 5.38 5.79
CA LEU A 107 13.61 3.95 5.58
C LEU A 107 13.61 3.53 4.10
N THR A 108 13.51 4.49 3.18
CA THR A 108 13.31 4.25 1.73
C THR A 108 14.46 4.78 0.91
N HIS A 109 15.65 4.16 1.00
CA HIS A 109 16.88 4.61 0.33
C HIS A 109 17.29 3.77 -0.87
N TYR A 110 17.06 2.46 -0.82
CA TYR A 110 17.31 1.58 -1.96
C TYR A 110 16.17 0.60 -2.17
N VAL A 111 16.10 0.03 -3.37
CA VAL A 111 15.10 -0.95 -3.74
C VAL A 111 15.69 -2.03 -4.65
N LYS A 112 15.27 -3.27 -4.44
CA LYS A 112 15.41 -4.37 -5.42
C LYS A 112 14.02 -4.72 -5.94
N VAL A 113 13.89 -4.97 -7.24
CA VAL A 113 12.60 -5.27 -7.87
C VAL A 113 12.75 -6.46 -8.80
N HIS A 114 11.76 -7.36 -8.76
CA HIS A 114 11.59 -8.43 -9.72
C HIS A 114 10.22 -8.30 -10.39
N HIS A 115 10.23 -8.18 -11.72
CA HIS A 115 9.03 -8.01 -12.52
C HIS A 115 8.48 -9.33 -13.03
N ILE A 116 7.15 -9.45 -13.02
CA ILE A 116 6.42 -10.64 -13.42
C ILE A 116 5.41 -10.29 -14.50
N LEU A 117 5.57 -10.91 -15.67
CA LEU A 117 4.69 -10.72 -16.83
C LEU A 117 3.40 -11.55 -16.72
N ARG A 118 3.47 -12.71 -16.06
CA ARG A 118 2.34 -13.63 -15.84
C ARG A 118 2.15 -13.85 -14.33
N PRO A 119 1.49 -12.92 -13.63
CA PRO A 119 1.35 -12.99 -12.19
C PRO A 119 0.42 -14.13 -11.81
N ASN A 120 0.91 -15.03 -10.98
CA ASN A 120 0.10 -15.93 -10.17
C ASN A 120 0.26 -15.45 -8.72
N ARG A 121 -0.83 -15.39 -7.95
CA ARG A 121 -0.80 -15.02 -6.54
C ARG A 121 0.15 -15.93 -5.74
N SER A 122 0.10 -17.24 -5.98
CA SER A 122 0.96 -18.20 -5.29
C SER A 122 2.43 -18.03 -5.67
N LEU A 123 2.71 -17.64 -6.92
CA LEU A 123 4.07 -17.26 -7.34
C LEU A 123 4.58 -16.00 -6.63
N LEU A 124 3.74 -14.97 -6.55
CA LEU A 124 4.11 -13.70 -5.89
C LEU A 124 4.43 -13.92 -4.41
N GLU A 125 3.58 -14.67 -3.70
CA GLU A 125 3.81 -15.02 -2.30
C GLU A 125 5.01 -15.95 -2.12
N LEU A 126 5.23 -16.91 -3.03
CA LEU A 126 6.41 -17.77 -3.01
C LEU A 126 7.71 -16.97 -3.11
N ILE A 127 7.80 -16.02 -4.04
CA ILE A 127 8.97 -15.16 -4.20
C ILE A 127 9.16 -14.28 -2.96
N LYS A 128 8.08 -13.64 -2.47
CA LYS A 128 8.13 -12.83 -1.23
C LYS A 128 8.65 -13.65 -0.05
N GLN A 129 8.09 -14.85 0.18
CA GLN A 129 8.52 -15.72 1.27
C GLN A 129 9.96 -16.19 1.09
N SER A 130 10.37 -16.54 -0.13
CA SER A 130 11.76 -16.94 -0.40
C SER A 130 12.74 -15.81 -0.08
N TRP A 131 12.38 -14.55 -0.33
CA TRP A 131 13.23 -13.40 0.00
C TRP A 131 13.29 -13.13 1.50
N LEU A 132 12.17 -13.31 2.22
CA LEU A 132 12.14 -13.24 3.67
C LEU A 132 13.00 -14.36 4.30
N ASP A 133 12.87 -15.59 3.81
CA ASP A 133 13.68 -16.74 4.25
C ASP A 133 15.18 -16.50 3.97
N GLU A 134 15.53 -16.02 2.77
CA GLU A 134 16.91 -15.73 2.36
C GLU A 134 17.56 -14.65 3.25
N SER A 135 16.79 -13.66 3.69
CA SER A 135 17.28 -12.59 4.57
C SER A 135 17.59 -13.04 6.01
N GLY A 136 17.16 -14.25 6.39
CA GLY A 136 17.39 -14.84 7.71
C GLY A 136 16.56 -14.24 8.85
N ASN A 137 15.95 -13.07 8.67
CA ASN A 137 15.09 -12.41 9.64
C ASN A 137 13.95 -11.67 8.95
N ILE A 138 12.75 -11.69 9.54
CA ILE A 138 11.62 -10.88 9.06
C ILE A 138 11.95 -9.40 9.29
N PRO A 139 11.99 -8.57 8.22
CA PRO A 139 12.25 -7.14 8.31
C PRO A 139 11.24 -6.40 9.20
N PRO A 140 11.62 -5.27 9.82
CA PRO A 140 10.72 -4.51 10.68
C PRO A 140 9.39 -4.17 10.01
N GLY A 141 9.42 -3.70 8.76
CA GLY A 141 8.23 -3.33 8.00
C GLY A 141 7.34 -4.49 7.52
N ASN A 142 7.71 -5.74 7.83
CA ASN A 142 6.85 -6.92 7.64
C ASN A 142 6.43 -7.55 8.98
N ARG A 143 6.71 -6.89 10.11
CA ARG A 143 6.40 -7.37 11.46
C ARG A 143 5.47 -6.38 12.17
N PRO A 144 4.43 -6.85 12.88
CA PRO A 144 3.65 -5.97 13.77
C PRO A 144 4.52 -5.40 14.91
N PRO A 145 4.29 -4.15 15.34
CA PRO A 145 3.27 -3.22 14.86
C PRO A 145 3.69 -2.43 13.60
N ASP A 146 4.99 -2.38 13.29
CA ASP A 146 5.56 -1.54 12.24
C ASP A 146 4.93 -1.79 10.87
N GLN A 147 4.56 -3.04 10.55
CA GLN A 147 3.87 -3.42 9.32
C GLN A 147 2.65 -2.52 9.01
N GLU A 148 1.89 -2.09 10.02
CA GLU A 148 0.74 -1.21 9.85
C GLU A 148 1.15 0.15 9.24
N LEU A 149 2.30 0.69 9.63
CA LEU A 149 2.84 1.94 9.11
C LEU A 149 3.27 1.83 7.65
N TRP A 150 3.63 0.63 7.19
CA TRP A 150 4.04 0.38 5.81
C TRP A 150 2.85 0.07 4.91
N GLU A 151 1.85 -0.67 5.39
CA GLU A 151 0.80 -1.24 4.55
C GLU A 151 -0.51 -0.43 4.58
N HIS A 152 -0.79 0.29 5.67
CA HIS A 152 -2.08 0.94 5.90
C HIS A 152 -1.98 2.47 6.04
N PRO A 153 -3.09 3.20 5.80
CA PRO A 153 -3.23 4.59 6.22
C PRO A 153 -2.94 4.72 7.72
N LEU A 154 -2.23 5.77 8.11
CA LEU A 154 -1.89 6.00 9.50
C LEU A 154 -3.12 6.47 10.30
N ASP A 155 -3.44 5.79 11.40
CA ASP A 155 -4.34 6.36 12.41
C ASP A 155 -3.62 7.46 13.18
N ILE A 156 -4.15 8.69 13.11
CA ILE A 156 -3.57 9.86 13.76
C ILE A 156 -4.05 10.05 15.19
N LYS A 157 -5.07 9.31 15.66
CA LYS A 157 -5.59 9.45 17.02
C LYS A 157 -4.55 9.11 18.10
N PRO A 158 -3.70 8.08 17.94
CA PRO A 158 -2.62 7.82 18.87
C PRO A 158 -1.57 8.95 18.94
N LEU A 159 -1.49 9.81 17.91
CA LEU A 159 -0.55 10.94 17.85
C LEU A 159 -1.07 12.22 18.53
N MET A 160 -2.28 12.18 19.09
CA MET A 160 -2.85 13.30 19.82
C MET A 160 -2.09 13.52 21.12
N THR A 161 -1.76 14.78 21.42
CA THR A 161 -1.30 15.19 22.75
C THR A 161 -2.47 15.23 23.73
N ASP A 162 -2.19 15.44 25.02
CA ASP A 162 -3.26 15.66 26.01
C ASP A 162 -4.10 16.89 25.67
N GLU A 163 -3.47 17.98 25.23
CA GLU A 163 -4.17 19.19 24.76
C GLU A 163 -5.06 18.91 23.55
N ASP A 164 -4.58 18.11 22.58
CA ASP A 164 -5.38 17.70 21.42
C ASP A 164 -6.62 16.91 21.86
N ARG A 165 -6.47 16.01 22.85
CA ARG A 165 -7.57 15.20 23.40
C ARG A 165 -8.64 16.07 24.08
N GLU A 166 -8.24 17.03 24.90
CA GLU A 166 -9.16 17.96 25.57
C GLU A 166 -9.95 18.80 24.56
N ARG A 167 -9.24 19.37 23.58
CA ARG A 167 -9.84 20.15 22.50
C ARG A 167 -10.77 19.31 21.63
N TYR A 168 -10.44 18.04 21.42
CA TYR A 168 -11.31 17.12 20.70
C TYR A 168 -12.61 16.91 21.47
N ALA A 169 -12.55 16.63 22.78
CA ALA A 169 -13.73 16.46 23.62
C ALA A 169 -14.64 17.70 23.60
N GLU A 170 -14.08 18.92 23.65
CA GLU A 170 -14.85 20.17 23.56
C GLU A 170 -15.50 20.36 22.18
N LYS A 171 -14.74 20.17 21.09
CA LYS A 171 -15.23 20.39 19.72
C LYS A 171 -16.21 19.30 19.27
N GLU A 172 -16.07 18.08 19.78
CA GLU A 172 -16.93 16.95 19.44
C GLU A 172 -18.37 17.16 19.95
N GLN A 173 -18.56 17.84 21.09
CA GLN A 173 -19.89 18.26 21.56
C GLN A 173 -20.65 19.11 20.52
N LYS A 174 -19.92 19.77 19.63
CA LYS A 174 -20.44 20.62 18.55
C LYS A 174 -20.39 19.90 17.18
N GLY A 175 -20.08 18.61 17.13
CA GLY A 175 -19.88 17.83 15.90
C GLY A 175 -18.67 18.27 15.06
N LYS A 176 -17.69 18.94 15.68
CA LYS A 176 -16.52 19.55 15.01
C LYS A 176 -15.19 18.95 15.47
N GLY A 177 -15.18 17.79 16.12
CA GLY A 177 -13.95 17.14 16.59
C GLY A 177 -12.97 16.81 15.46
N PHE A 178 -13.47 16.56 14.25
CA PHE A 178 -12.63 16.35 13.06
C PHE A 178 -11.65 17.51 12.77
N ASN A 179 -11.92 18.74 13.24
CA ASN A 179 -10.97 19.84 13.08
C ASN A 179 -9.66 19.57 13.83
N VAL A 180 -9.70 18.88 14.98
CA VAL A 180 -8.50 18.47 15.70
C VAL A 180 -7.75 17.40 14.90
N TYR A 181 -8.46 16.45 14.29
CA TYR A 181 -7.85 15.47 13.38
C TYR A 181 -7.09 16.15 12.22
N LEU A 182 -7.67 17.20 11.63
CA LEU A 182 -6.98 17.96 10.56
C LEU A 182 -5.69 18.62 11.05
N GLU A 183 -5.64 19.10 12.29
CA GLU A 183 -4.45 19.74 12.86
C GLU A 183 -3.35 18.73 13.19
N VAL A 184 -3.70 17.59 13.80
CA VAL A 184 -2.77 16.50 14.10
C VAL A 184 -2.19 15.92 12.81
N ALA A 185 -3.04 15.69 11.80
CA ALA A 185 -2.60 15.23 10.49
C ALA A 185 -1.62 16.22 9.84
N ARG A 186 -1.88 17.54 9.92
CA ARG A 186 -0.96 18.56 9.39
C ARG A 186 0.40 18.54 10.08
N ARG A 187 0.44 18.34 11.40
CA ARG A 187 1.71 18.23 12.16
C ARG A 187 2.52 17.02 11.68
N TYR A 188 1.88 15.85 11.62
CA TYR A 188 2.51 14.63 11.08
C TYR A 188 3.01 14.81 9.63
N GLU A 189 2.20 15.42 8.78
CA GLU A 189 2.58 15.68 7.38
C GLU A 189 3.75 16.66 7.25
N ALA A 190 3.81 17.68 8.11
CA ALA A 190 4.92 18.63 8.12
C ALA A 190 6.24 17.93 8.46
N GLU A 191 6.25 17.06 9.46
CA GLU A 191 7.43 16.23 9.80
C GLU A 191 7.87 15.37 8.61
N LYS A 192 6.94 14.71 7.92
CA LYS A 192 7.26 13.91 6.73
C LYS A 192 7.77 14.76 5.59
N LYS A 193 7.18 15.94 5.37
CA LYS A 193 7.58 16.86 4.32
C LYS A 193 9.00 17.40 4.55
N GLU A 194 9.36 17.70 5.79
CA GLU A 194 10.72 18.12 6.14
C GLU A 194 11.75 17.06 5.76
N VAL A 195 11.49 15.78 6.07
CA VAL A 195 12.37 14.67 5.67
C VAL A 195 12.44 14.54 4.14
N LEU A 196 11.32 14.68 3.43
CA LEU A 196 11.29 14.62 1.97
C LEU A 196 12.09 15.76 1.33
N GLU A 197 11.96 16.98 1.86
CA GLU A 197 12.70 18.16 1.41
C GLU A 197 14.21 18.01 1.67
N ALA A 198 14.59 17.52 2.85
CA ALA A 198 15.99 17.23 3.19
C ALA A 198 16.60 16.14 2.29
N ARG A 199 15.77 15.23 1.77
CA ARG A 199 16.15 14.20 0.80
C ARG A 199 16.06 14.65 -0.66
N HIS A 200 15.80 15.95 -0.91
CA HIS A 200 15.64 16.54 -2.24
C HIS A 200 14.57 15.87 -3.11
N VAL A 201 13.49 15.38 -2.50
CA VAL A 201 12.37 14.77 -3.22
C VAL A 201 11.61 15.83 -4.01
N THR A 202 11.41 15.59 -5.31
CA THR A 202 10.67 16.48 -6.22
C THR A 202 9.32 15.90 -6.65
N GLU A 203 8.99 14.67 -6.24
CA GLU A 203 7.67 14.07 -6.47
C GLU A 203 6.55 14.83 -5.77
N GLU A 204 5.39 14.90 -6.43
CA GLU A 204 4.21 15.52 -5.84
C GLU A 204 3.59 14.56 -4.80
N VAL A 205 3.86 14.85 -3.53
CA VAL A 205 3.31 14.09 -2.39
C VAL A 205 2.05 14.81 -1.89
N ARG A 206 0.89 14.33 -2.31
CA ARG A 206 -0.42 14.91 -1.92
C ARG A 206 -1.19 13.96 -1.00
N PHE A 207 -1.48 14.40 0.22
CA PHE A 207 -2.28 13.66 1.20
C PHE A 207 -3.80 13.83 0.96
N ASP A 208 -4.59 12.77 1.20
CA ASP A 208 -6.05 12.77 0.97
C ASP A 208 -6.81 13.56 2.06
N PRO A 209 -7.46 14.69 1.72
CA PRO A 209 -8.23 15.46 2.70
C PRO A 209 -9.43 14.71 3.30
N LYS A 210 -9.98 13.72 2.59
CA LYS A 210 -11.14 12.93 3.07
C LYS A 210 -10.73 11.98 4.19
N LEU A 211 -9.58 11.32 4.06
CA LEU A 211 -9.04 10.43 5.09
C LEU A 211 -8.77 11.20 6.39
N LYS A 212 -8.22 12.41 6.28
CA LYS A 212 -7.90 13.25 7.47
C LYS A 212 -9.13 13.55 8.32
N ARG A 213 -10.31 13.72 7.71
CA ARG A 213 -11.56 13.93 8.45
C ARG A 213 -12.00 12.71 9.26
N GLN A 214 -11.56 11.52 8.87
CA GLN A 214 -11.86 10.25 9.54
C GLN A 214 -10.82 9.89 10.61
N GLY A 215 -9.79 10.72 10.79
CA GLY A 215 -8.65 10.43 11.66
C GLY A 215 -7.59 9.53 11.01
N LEU A 216 -7.54 9.50 9.67
CA LEU A 216 -6.52 8.75 8.92
C LEU A 216 -5.65 9.70 8.09
N SER A 217 -4.37 9.38 7.89
CA SER A 217 -3.49 10.13 6.99
C SER A 217 -2.77 9.20 6.02
N ASP A 218 -2.92 9.47 4.71
CA ASP A 218 -2.26 8.74 3.63
C ASP A 218 -2.30 9.55 2.32
N LEU A 219 -1.62 9.06 1.29
CA LEU A 219 -1.63 9.71 -0.02
C LEU A 219 -2.97 9.61 -0.73
N LEU A 220 -3.29 10.68 -1.45
CA LEU A 220 -4.36 10.70 -2.41
C LEU A 220 -3.95 9.83 -3.61
N ILE A 221 -4.49 8.61 -3.65
CA ILE A 221 -4.34 7.74 -4.81
C ILE A 221 -5.31 8.24 -5.88
N PRO A 222 -4.83 8.78 -7.03
CA PRO A 222 -5.71 9.15 -8.11
C PRO A 222 -6.41 7.89 -8.61
N LYS A 223 -7.75 7.92 -8.65
CA LYS A 223 -8.48 6.86 -9.35
C LYS A 223 -8.04 6.86 -10.81
N PRO A 224 -7.83 5.69 -11.43
CA PRO A 224 -7.73 5.63 -12.88
C PRO A 224 -8.93 6.38 -13.44
N LYS A 225 -8.72 7.27 -14.41
CA LYS A 225 -9.86 7.81 -15.16
C LYS A 225 -10.50 6.60 -15.82
N ASP A 226 -11.72 6.25 -15.41
CA ASP A 226 -12.53 5.32 -16.17
C ASP A 226 -12.63 5.94 -17.56
N GLU A 227 -11.91 5.37 -18.54
CA GLU A 227 -12.20 5.61 -19.93
C GLU A 227 -13.62 5.10 -20.14
N VAL A 228 -14.60 5.99 -19.99
CA VAL A 228 -15.98 5.75 -20.40
C VAL A 228 -15.87 5.22 -21.83
N PRO A 229 -16.32 3.99 -22.13
CA PRO A 229 -16.37 3.52 -23.49
C PRO A 229 -17.18 4.55 -24.26
N THR A 230 -16.56 5.23 -25.22
CA THR A 230 -17.22 6.14 -26.14
C THR A 230 -18.24 5.31 -26.92
N GLY A 231 -19.43 5.16 -26.34
CA GLY A 231 -20.57 4.55 -27.00
C GLY A 231 -20.84 5.40 -28.22
N ALA A 232 -20.53 4.85 -29.40
CA ALA A 232 -20.86 5.48 -30.66
C ALA A 232 -22.34 5.93 -30.63
N PRO A 233 -22.67 7.16 -31.06
CA PRO A 233 -24.04 7.60 -31.09
C PRO A 233 -24.85 6.65 -31.97
N ARG A 234 -25.93 6.10 -31.40
CA ARG A 234 -26.91 5.31 -32.13
C ARG A 234 -27.40 6.15 -33.30
N GLN A 235 -27.06 5.74 -34.52
CA GLN A 235 -27.65 6.31 -35.73
C GLN A 235 -29.15 5.98 -35.68
N ASN A 236 -29.98 7.00 -35.48
CA ASN A 236 -31.41 6.89 -35.77
C ASN A 236 -31.53 6.59 -37.26
N LYS A 237 -31.94 5.37 -37.60
CA LYS A 237 -32.47 5.09 -38.93
C LYS A 237 -33.76 5.88 -39.08
N GLU A 238 -33.71 6.94 -39.88
CA GLU A 238 -34.88 7.44 -40.59
C GLU A 238 -35.54 6.26 -41.32
N VAL A 239 -36.79 5.97 -40.97
CA VAL A 239 -37.67 5.18 -41.82
C VAL A 239 -38.55 6.20 -42.53
N ALA A 240 -38.12 6.58 -43.73
CA ALA A 240 -38.96 7.27 -44.69
C ALA A 240 -39.62 6.23 -45.62
N ALA A 241 -40.95 6.26 -45.61
CA ALA A 241 -41.90 5.99 -46.68
C ALA A 241 -41.80 4.70 -47.54
N ALA A 242 -42.80 3.84 -47.40
CA ALA A 242 -43.72 3.46 -48.48
C ALA A 242 -45.06 2.98 -47.89
#